data_AF-A0A9E0Q681-F1
#
_entry.id   AF-A0A9E0Q681-F1
#
_cell.length_a   1.000
_cell.length_b   1.000
_cell.length_c   1.000
_cell.angle_alpha   90.00
_cell.angle_beta   90.00
_cell.angle_gamma   90.00
#
_symmetry.space_group_name_H-M   'P 1'
#
loop_
_entity.id
_entity.type
_entity.pdbx_description
1 polymer ?
#
loop_
_entity_poly.entity_id
_entity_poly.type
_entity_poly.pdbx_seq_one_letter_code
_entity_poly.pdbx_strand_id
1 'polypeptide(L)'
;MPCLAKPVRLGAQRRIWCSAIAAGLLALGAGVHAEWLALCSKCVNPTIFSQTGTDTANALAQARITREEIEGWCANWQPGDAACVKQGLLDNDLKKVYRASADCTAGRITPVDGNTYQLAGVWD
;
A
#
# COMPACT_ATOMS: atom_id res chain seq x y z
N MET A 1 0.39 -3.32 -0.11
CA MET A 1 0.79 -4.75 0.05
C MET A 1 -0.43 -5.62 0.34
N PRO A 2 -1.22 -5.99 -0.67
CA PRO A 2 -2.32 -6.92 -0.44
C PRO A 2 -1.75 -8.33 -0.32
N CYS A 3 -1.85 -8.94 0.87
CA CYS A 3 -1.98 -10.40 0.96
C CYS A 3 -3.45 -10.68 0.61
N LEU A 4 -3.75 -10.91 -0.66
CA LEU A 4 -5.08 -11.28 -1.09
C LEU A 4 -5.42 -12.61 -0.42
N ALA A 5 -6.43 -12.59 0.45
CA ALA A 5 -7.09 -13.82 0.84
C ALA A 5 -7.51 -14.52 -0.46
N LYS A 6 -7.02 -15.74 -0.71
CA LYS A 6 -7.49 -16.56 -1.83
C LYS A 6 -9.02 -16.55 -1.75
N PRO A 7 -9.73 -16.21 -2.84
CA PRO A 7 -11.18 -16.31 -2.82
C PRO A 7 -11.51 -17.77 -2.47
N VAL A 8 -12.25 -17.96 -1.38
CA VAL A 8 -12.89 -19.24 -1.11
C VAL A 8 -13.71 -19.52 -2.36
N ARG A 9 -13.34 -20.56 -3.12
CA ARG A 9 -14.10 -20.98 -4.28
C ARG A 9 -15.47 -21.43 -3.78
N LEU A 10 -16.46 -20.53 -3.74
CA LEU A 10 -17.85 -20.94 -3.75
C LEU A 10 -18.04 -21.75 -5.04
N GLY A 11 -18.47 -23.00 -4.87
CA GLY A 11 -18.64 -23.93 -5.96
C GLY A 11 -19.57 -23.42 -7.07
N ALA A 12 -19.31 -23.92 -8.28
CA ALA A 12 -20.22 -23.97 -9.42
C ALA A 12 -20.62 -22.64 -10.09
N GLN A 13 -19.70 -22.03 -10.85
CA GLN A 13 -20.06 -21.13 -11.95
C GLN A 13 -20.61 -21.94 -13.14
N ARG A 14 -21.96 -22.00 -13.23
CA ARG A 14 -22.69 -22.49 -14.40
C ARG A 14 -22.33 -21.66 -15.63
N ARG A 15 -21.99 -22.34 -16.72
CA ARG A 15 -21.77 -21.75 -18.05
C ARG A 15 -23.07 -21.09 -18.54
N ILE A 16 -23.07 -19.77 -18.74
CA ILE A 16 -24.10 -19.08 -19.51
C ILE A 16 -23.43 -18.63 -20.80
N TRP A 17 -23.74 -19.33 -21.89
CA TRP A 17 -23.51 -18.87 -23.25
C TRP A 17 -24.69 -17.97 -23.63
N CYS A 18 -24.43 -16.72 -24.01
CA CYS A 18 -25.31 -15.96 -24.91
C CYS A 18 -24.56 -14.76 -25.51
N SER A 19 -24.24 -14.90 -26.79
CA SER A 19 -24.18 -13.93 -27.89
C SER A 19 -24.02 -12.43 -27.65
N ALA A 20 -22.90 -11.92 -28.17
CA ALA A 20 -22.63 -10.64 -28.87
C ALA A 20 -23.56 -9.43 -28.67
N ILE A 21 -23.02 -8.34 -28.11
CA ILE A 21 -23.25 -6.93 -28.53
C ILE A 21 -21.94 -6.14 -28.42
N ALA A 22 -21.74 -5.26 -29.40
CA ALA A 22 -20.54 -4.51 -29.72
C ALA A 22 -20.19 -3.34 -28.79
N ALA A 23 -18.91 -2.95 -28.89
CA ALA A 23 -18.34 -1.60 -28.77
C ALA A 23 -18.64 -0.79 -27.49
N GLY A 24 -17.67 -0.85 -26.58
CA GLY A 24 -17.49 0.13 -25.52
C GLY A 24 -16.23 -0.19 -24.73
N LEU A 25 -15.05 0.10 -25.29
CA LEU A 25 -13.82 0.15 -24.50
C LEU A 25 -13.95 1.32 -23.50
N LEU A 26 -14.66 1.08 -22.40
CA LEU A 26 -14.45 1.81 -21.17
C LEU A 26 -13.04 1.43 -20.70
N ALA A 27 -12.08 2.29 -21.04
CA ALA A 27 -10.79 2.28 -20.39
C ALA A 27 -11.02 2.55 -18.90
N LEU A 28 -11.16 1.47 -18.13
CA LEU A 28 -11.02 1.48 -16.68
C LEU A 28 -9.59 1.92 -16.40
N GLY A 29 -9.38 3.23 -16.33
CA GLY A 29 -8.20 3.79 -15.70
C GLY A 29 -8.24 3.41 -14.23
N ALA A 30 -7.65 2.27 -13.88
CA ALA A 30 -7.32 1.98 -12.50
C ALA A 30 -6.32 3.06 -12.10
N GLY A 31 -6.80 4.07 -11.36
CA GLY A 31 -5.93 5.07 -10.76
C GLY A 31 -4.88 4.33 -9.94
N VAL A 32 -3.63 4.38 -10.38
CA VAL A 32 -2.50 3.89 -9.59
C VAL A 32 -2.34 4.90 -8.46
N HIS A 33 -3.13 4.74 -7.40
CA HIS A 33 -2.84 5.40 -6.15
C HIS A 33 -1.51 4.84 -5.67
N ALA A 34 -0.54 5.73 -5.46
CA ALA A 34 0.73 5.35 -4.86
C ALA A 34 0.42 4.67 -3.51
N GLU A 35 0.86 3.43 -3.32
CA GLU A 35 0.74 2.77 -2.02
C GLU A 35 1.81 3.34 -1.07
N TRP A 36 1.48 3.49 0.22
CA TRP A 36 2.42 3.95 1.24
C TRP A 36 2.46 3.00 2.44
N LEU A 37 3.53 3.07 3.24
CA LEU A 37 3.58 2.42 4.55
C LEU A 37 3.18 3.42 5.63
N ALA A 38 2.22 3.07 6.48
CA ALA A 38 1.78 3.93 7.56
C ALA A 38 2.80 3.94 8.70
N LEU A 39 3.41 5.09 8.98
CA LEU A 39 4.27 5.31 10.15
C LEU A 39 3.43 5.79 11.34
N CYS A 40 2.61 6.83 11.12
CA CYS A 40 1.64 7.34 12.10
C CYS A 40 0.56 8.20 11.42
N SER A 41 -0.48 8.58 12.15
CA SER A 41 -1.65 9.31 11.63
C SER A 41 -1.33 10.71 11.08
N LYS A 42 -0.25 11.35 11.56
CA LYS A 42 0.19 12.68 11.12
C LYS A 42 1.65 12.73 10.67
N CYS A 43 2.25 11.58 10.39
CA CYS A 43 3.62 11.50 9.89
C CYS A 43 3.65 11.71 8.37
N VAL A 44 4.80 12.12 7.83
CA VAL A 44 5.07 11.98 6.40
C VAL A 44 5.25 10.48 6.12
N ASN A 45 4.26 9.85 5.50
CA ASN A 45 4.28 8.42 5.24
C ASN A 45 5.08 8.12 3.96
N PRO A 46 6.03 7.17 3.98
CA PRO A 46 6.85 6.84 2.82
C PRO A 46 6.05 6.10 1.75
N THR A 47 6.27 6.46 0.49
CA THR A 47 5.67 5.81 -0.67
C THR A 47 6.46 4.56 -1.06
N ILE A 48 5.74 3.46 -1.33
CA ILE A 48 6.30 2.19 -1.79
C ILE A 48 6.88 2.37 -3.20
N PHE A 49 8.16 2.08 -3.36
CA PHE A 49 8.86 2.11 -4.65
C PHE A 49 9.23 0.71 -5.16
N SER A 50 9.17 -0.31 -4.30
CA SER A 50 9.43 -1.70 -4.69
C SER A 50 8.57 -2.64 -3.86
N GLN A 51 7.98 -3.63 -4.53
CA GLN A 51 7.20 -4.69 -3.92
C GLN A 51 7.55 -6.01 -4.60
N THR A 52 7.75 -7.07 -3.82
CA THR A 52 8.10 -8.41 -4.30
C THR A 52 7.36 -9.46 -3.50
N GLY A 53 7.16 -10.65 -4.10
CA GLY A 53 6.62 -11.80 -3.36
C GLY A 53 5.17 -11.60 -2.88
N THR A 54 4.39 -10.74 -3.52
CA THR A 54 2.96 -10.55 -3.23
C THR A 54 2.24 -11.91 -3.19
N ASP A 55 1.39 -12.11 -2.20
CA ASP A 55 0.66 -13.36 -1.93
C ASP A 55 1.54 -14.59 -1.62
N THR A 56 2.82 -14.40 -1.28
CA THR A 56 3.73 -15.50 -0.91
C THR A 56 4.13 -15.44 0.57
N ALA A 57 4.88 -16.45 1.01
CA ALA A 57 5.51 -16.47 2.33
C ALA A 57 6.65 -15.44 2.49
N ASN A 58 7.09 -14.82 1.39
CA ASN A 58 8.24 -13.90 1.33
C ASN A 58 7.83 -12.54 0.73
N ALA A 59 6.64 -12.04 1.08
CA ALA A 59 6.19 -10.74 0.61
C ALA A 59 7.02 -9.62 1.26
N LEU A 60 7.48 -8.65 0.46
CA LEU A 60 8.29 -7.52 0.91
C LEU A 60 7.90 -6.25 0.16
N ALA A 61 7.73 -5.14 0.89
CA ALA A 61 7.66 -3.81 0.32
C ALA A 61 8.75 -2.93 0.90
N GLN A 62 9.25 -2.06 0.03
CA GLN A 62 10.23 -1.05 0.36
C GLN A 62 9.64 0.31 -0.02
N ALA A 63 9.71 1.22 0.93
CA ALA A 63 9.20 2.57 0.81
C ALA A 63 10.24 3.60 1.24
N ARG A 64 10.14 4.81 0.70
CA ARG A 64 10.99 5.95 1.09
C ARG A 64 10.15 7.20 1.19
N ILE A 65 10.58 8.14 2.02
CA ILE A 65 10.04 9.49 2.00
C ILE A 65 10.75 10.26 0.88
N THR A 66 9.97 10.91 0.03
CA THR A 66 10.46 11.83 -1.01
C THR A 66 10.08 13.27 -0.69
N ARG A 67 10.61 14.20 -1.48
CA ARG A 67 10.24 15.60 -1.40
C ARG A 67 8.75 15.79 -1.67
N GLU A 68 8.22 15.05 -2.64
CA GLU A 68 6.84 15.14 -3.09
C GLU A 68 5.87 14.75 -1.96
N GLU A 69 6.21 13.73 -1.15
CA GLU A 69 5.41 13.39 0.03
C GLU A 69 5.47 14.47 1.11
N ILE A 70 6.63 15.12 1.32
CA ILE A 70 6.75 16.24 2.26
C ILE A 70 5.92 17.43 1.79
N GLU A 71 5.97 17.76 0.51
CA GLU A 71 5.17 18.83 -0.09
C GLU A 71 3.68 18.56 0.06
N GLY A 72 3.22 17.34 -0.24
CA GLY A 72 1.84 16.92 -0.05
C GLY A 72 1.40 16.97 1.42
N TRP A 73 2.26 16.53 2.33
CA TRP A 73 1.98 16.62 3.77
C TRP A 73 1.88 18.07 4.24
N CYS A 74 2.82 18.94 3.84
CA CYS A 74 2.82 20.36 4.18
C CYS A 74 1.57 21.07 3.66
N ALA A 75 1.18 20.80 2.41
CA ALA A 75 -0.02 21.39 1.82
C ALA A 75 -1.29 21.02 2.60
N ASN A 76 -1.36 19.80 3.14
CA ASN A 76 -2.53 19.32 3.87
C ASN A 76 -2.53 19.70 5.37
N TRP A 77 -1.37 19.70 6.02
CA TRP A 77 -1.27 19.81 7.48
C TRP A 77 -0.65 21.10 8.02
N GLN A 78 0.08 21.84 7.18
CA GLN A 78 0.71 23.12 7.52
C GLN A 78 0.48 24.16 6.41
N PRO A 79 -0.77 24.39 5.96
CA PRO A 79 -1.03 25.30 4.86
C PRO A 79 -0.58 26.72 5.19
N GLY A 80 0.13 27.36 4.25
CA GLY A 80 0.63 28.73 4.39
C GLY A 80 1.99 28.86 5.11
N ASP A 81 2.52 27.78 5.68
CA ASP A 81 3.87 27.79 6.24
C ASP A 81 4.93 27.64 5.13
N ALA A 82 5.55 28.76 4.77
CA ALA A 82 6.61 28.82 3.77
C ALA A 82 7.89 28.05 4.17
N ALA A 83 8.09 27.75 5.45
CA ALA A 83 9.23 27.00 5.95
C ALA A 83 9.00 25.49 6.01
N CYS A 84 7.74 25.03 5.92
CA CYS A 84 7.37 23.63 6.18
C CYS A 84 8.18 22.64 5.34
N VAL A 85 8.26 22.84 4.02
CA VAL A 85 8.98 21.92 3.12
C VAL A 85 10.47 21.89 3.44
N LYS A 86 11.08 23.07 3.70
CA LYS A 86 12.49 23.16 4.07
C LYS A 86 12.76 22.40 5.37
N GLN A 87 11.92 22.58 6.38
CA GLN A 87 12.07 21.90 7.67
C GLN A 87 11.84 20.39 7.53
N GLY A 88 10.81 19.98 6.79
CA GLY A 88 10.52 18.56 6.53
C GLY A 88 11.69 17.82 5.86
N LEU A 89 12.45 18.47 4.98
CA LEU A 89 13.64 17.88 4.37
C LEU A 89 14.81 17.71 5.34
N LEU A 90 14.85 18.48 6.43
CA LEU A 90 15.86 18.37 7.49
C LEU A 90 15.46 17.32 8.52
N ASP A 91 14.16 17.23 8.84
CA ASP A 91 13.63 16.33 9.86
C ASP A 91 13.52 14.87 9.39
N ASN A 92 13.47 14.64 8.08
CA ASN A 92 13.31 13.32 7.49
C ASN A 92 14.60 12.83 6.82
N ASP A 93 15.01 11.60 7.13
CA ASP A 93 16.07 10.92 6.39
C ASP A 93 15.52 10.38 5.05
N LEU A 94 15.73 11.14 3.97
CA LEU A 94 15.30 10.77 2.62
C LEU A 94 16.03 9.55 2.03
N LYS A 95 17.12 9.10 2.66
CA LYS A 95 17.85 7.89 2.25
C LYS A 95 17.36 6.65 2.99
N LYS A 96 16.56 6.82 4.06
CA LYS A 96 16.03 5.70 4.82
C LYS A 96 15.05 4.88 3.99
N VAL A 97 15.31 3.59 3.91
CA VAL A 97 14.40 2.61 3.32
C VAL A 97 13.58 1.96 4.42
N TYR A 98 12.28 2.26 4.41
CA TYR A 98 11.29 1.60 5.25
C TYR A 98 10.92 0.26 4.64
N ARG A 99 10.77 -0.77 5.47
CA ARG A 99 10.45 -2.12 5.04
C ARG A 99 9.22 -2.62 5.80
N ALA A 100 8.35 -3.30 5.09
CA ALA A 100 7.32 -4.14 5.66
C ALA A 100 7.34 -5.49 4.94
N SER A 101 7.16 -6.57 5.68
CA SER A 101 7.14 -7.93 5.13
C SER A 101 5.92 -8.71 5.61
N ALA A 102 5.59 -9.77 4.89
CA ALA A 102 4.54 -10.68 5.30
C ALA A 102 4.84 -12.13 4.87
N ASP A 103 4.41 -13.07 5.71
CA ASP A 103 4.13 -14.43 5.28
C ASP A 103 2.61 -14.54 5.07
N CYS A 104 2.19 -14.29 3.83
CA CYS A 104 0.77 -14.32 3.49
C CYS A 104 0.16 -15.72 3.64
N THR A 105 0.97 -16.78 3.55
CA THR A 105 0.49 -18.17 3.67
C THR A 105 0.19 -18.56 5.11
N ALA A 106 0.89 -17.95 6.06
CA ALA A 106 0.67 -18.13 7.48
C ALA A 106 -0.14 -16.99 8.12
N GLY A 107 -0.54 -15.97 7.37
CA GLY A 107 -1.26 -14.80 7.90
C GLY A 107 -0.44 -13.98 8.89
N ARG A 108 0.90 -13.88 8.70
CA ARG A 108 1.80 -13.07 9.54
C ARG A 108 2.26 -11.82 8.80
N ILE A 109 2.33 -10.70 9.51
CA ILE A 109 2.87 -9.45 9.00
C ILE A 109 3.93 -8.89 9.94
N THR A 110 4.94 -8.24 9.37
CA THR A 110 5.95 -7.44 10.09
C THR A 110 5.92 -6.03 9.50
N PRO A 111 5.20 -5.08 10.12
CA PRO A 111 5.14 -3.70 9.68
C PRO A 111 6.45 -2.95 9.92
N VAL A 112 6.42 -1.64 9.64
CA VAL A 112 7.55 -0.72 9.82
C VAL A 112 8.05 -0.59 11.26
N ASP A 113 7.26 -1.03 12.24
CA ASP A 113 7.62 -1.05 13.66
C ASP A 113 8.52 -2.24 14.05
N GLY A 114 8.67 -3.21 13.14
CA GLY A 114 9.52 -4.39 13.32
C GLY A 114 8.90 -5.51 14.16
N ASN A 115 7.70 -5.30 14.72
CA ASN A 115 6.99 -6.36 15.45
C ASN A 115 6.30 -7.31 14.48
N THR A 116 6.11 -8.57 14.87
CA THR A 116 5.36 -9.54 14.05
C THR A 116 3.98 -9.77 14.63
N TYR A 117 2.97 -9.60 13.79
CA TYR A 117 1.55 -9.77 14.14
C TYR A 117 0.97 -10.95 13.37
N GLN A 118 0.11 -11.71 14.03
CA GLN A 118 -0.60 -12.86 13.47
C GLN A 118 -2.07 -12.50 13.29
N LEU A 119 -2.62 -12.80 12.10
CA LEU A 119 -4.06 -12.70 11.88
C LEU A 119 -4.78 -13.66 12.83
N ALA A 120 -5.63 -13.11 13.70
CA ALA A 120 -6.35 -13.86 14.73
C ALA A 120 -7.65 -14.53 14.23
N GLY A 121 -8.00 -14.37 12.95
CA GLY A 121 -9.24 -14.89 12.37
C GLY A 121 -10.21 -13.79 11.98
N VAL A 122 -11.49 -14.15 11.89
CA VAL A 122 -12.60 -13.24 11.54
C VAL A 122 -13.34 -12.88 12.82
N TRP A 123 -13.68 -11.59 12.96
CA TRP A 123 -14.58 -11.11 14.01
C TRP A 123 -16.01 -11.30 13.49
N ASP A 124 -16.85 -12.02 14.23
CA ASP A 124 -18.26 -12.25 13.93
C ASP A 124 -19.20 -11.17 14.53
#